data_AF-A0A2A3XPF6-F1
#
_entry.id   AF-A0A2A3XPF6-F1
#
_cell.length_a   1.000
_cell.length_b   1.000
_cell.length_c   1.000
_cell.angle_alpha   90.00
_cell.angle_beta   90.00
_cell.angle_gamma   90.00
#
_symmetry.space_group_name_H-M   'P 1'
#
loop_
_entity.id
_entity.type
_entity.pdbx_description
1 polymer ?
#
loop_
_entity_poly.entity_id
_entity_poly.type
_entity_poly.pdbx_seq_one_letter_code
_entity_poly.pdbx_strand_id
1 'polypeptide(L)' 'MNPAHVAEQRRIQGRRRVKTDAIDLEAITELVLAGRGQPMTERSVVIGSITALAAHRYRRIEARNPRAGKRSRLRRSS' A
#
# COMPACT_ATOMS: atom_id res chain seq x y z
N MET A 1 -4.77 10.38 -2.76
CA MET A 1 -5.87 9.39 -2.79
C MET A 1 -5.90 8.61 -1.47
N ASN A 2 -7.08 8.41 -0.85
CA ASN A 2 -7.19 7.81 0.50
C ASN A 2 -7.36 6.27 0.44
N PRO A 3 -6.45 5.48 1.04
CA PRO A 3 -6.55 4.02 1.11
C PRO A 3 -7.83 3.50 1.79
N ALA A 4 -8.39 4.26 2.73
CA ALA A 4 -9.65 3.89 3.39
C ALA A 4 -10.84 3.93 2.43
N HIS A 5 -10.87 4.90 1.51
CA HIS A 5 -11.92 4.97 0.48
C HIS A 5 -11.81 3.82 -0.51
N VAL A 6 -10.59 3.43 -0.89
CA VAL A 6 -10.36 2.26 -1.75
C VAL A 6 -10.79 0.96 -1.05
N ALA A 7 -10.53 0.84 0.26
CA ALA A 7 -10.98 -0.30 1.05
C ALA A 7 -12.51 -0.37 1.15
N GLU A 8 -13.18 0.77 1.31
CA GLU A 8 -14.64 0.85 1.36
C GLU A 8 -15.29 0.50 0.02
N GLN A 9 -14.73 0.97 -1.11
CA GLN A 9 -15.21 0.58 -2.44
C GLN A 9 -15.12 -0.93 -2.67
N ARG A 10 -14.04 -1.59 -2.24
CA ARG A 10 -13.92 -3.06 -2.30
C ARG A 10 -14.95 -3.77 -1.43
N ARG A 11 -15.31 -3.17 -0.30
CA ARG A 11 -16.33 -3.71 0.61
C ARG A 11 -17.70 -3.67 -0.05
N ILE A 12 -18.04 -2.54 -0.68
CA ILE A 12 -19.28 -2.35 -1.45
C ILE A 12 -19.37 -3.37 -2.59
N GLN A 13 -18.27 -3.62 -3.29
CA GLN A 13 -18.19 -4.60 -4.38
C GLN A 13 -18.08 -6.07 -3.92
N GLY A 14 -18.09 -6.36 -2.61
CA GLY A 14 -18.11 -7.72 -2.06
C GLY A 14 -16.81 -8.53 -2.23
N ARG A 15 -15.68 -7.91 -2.59
CA ARG A 15 -14.46 -8.61 -3.07
C ARG A 15 -13.24 -8.48 -2.14
N ARG A 16 -13.48 -8.43 -0.83
CA ARG A 16 -12.53 -8.12 0.26
C ARG A 16 -11.23 -8.99 0.32
N ARG A 17 -11.16 -10.14 -0.37
CA ARG A 17 -10.07 -11.13 -0.22
C ARG A 17 -9.15 -11.31 -1.44
N VAL A 18 -9.42 -10.67 -2.57
CA VAL A 18 -8.56 -10.81 -3.75
C VAL A 18 -7.34 -9.90 -3.60
N LYS A 19 -6.14 -10.49 -3.66
CA LYS A 19 -4.88 -9.78 -3.53
C LYS A 19 -4.58 -9.07 -4.85
N THR A 20 -5.13 -7.86 -4.99
CA THR A 20 -4.70 -6.71 -5.80
C THR A 20 -4.06 -6.98 -7.16
N ASP A 21 -4.77 -6.57 -8.23
CA ASP A 21 -4.23 -5.61 -9.23
C ASP A 21 -5.41 -5.00 -10.03
N ALA A 22 -6.21 -5.80 -10.73
CA ALA A 22 -7.28 -5.28 -11.60
C ALA A 22 -8.41 -4.53 -10.86
N ILE A 23 -8.98 -5.13 -9.81
CA ILE A 23 -10.11 -4.54 -9.05
C ILE A 23 -9.69 -3.26 -8.31
N ASP A 24 -8.45 -3.24 -7.84
CA ASP A 24 -7.91 -2.09 -7.13
C ASP A 24 -7.71 -0.93 -8.11
N LEU A 25 -7.25 -1.22 -9.33
CA LEU A 25 -7.11 -0.25 -10.41
C LEU A 25 -8.48 0.26 -10.88
N GLU A 26 -9.50 -0.60 -10.98
CA GLU A 26 -10.88 -0.20 -11.29
C GLU A 26 -11.44 0.74 -10.22
N ALA A 27 -11.39 0.35 -8.94
CA ALA A 27 -11.88 1.18 -7.85
C ALA A 27 -11.10 2.51 -7.73
N ILE A 28 -9.79 2.50 -8.03
CA ILE A 28 -8.99 3.72 -8.09
C ILE A 28 -9.47 4.62 -9.22
N THR A 29 -9.68 4.05 -10.40
CA THR A 29 -10.14 4.77 -11.59
C THR A 29 -11.53 5.35 -11.36
N GLU A 30 -12.47 4.59 -10.82
CA GLU A 30 -13.82 5.05 -10.47
C GLU A 30 -13.78 6.23 -9.48
N LEU A 31 -12.94 6.15 -8.45
CA LEU A 31 -12.80 7.25 -7.49
C LEU A 31 -12.18 8.51 -8.11
N VAL A 32 -11.25 8.36 -9.06
CA VAL A 32 -10.67 9.48 -9.79
C VAL A 32 -11.70 10.11 -10.74
N LEU A 33 -12.43 9.31 -11.51
CA LEU A 33 -13.50 9.77 -12.40
C LEU A 33 -14.64 10.44 -11.65
N ALA A 34 -14.97 9.97 -10.45
CA ALA A 34 -15.95 10.59 -9.56
C ALA A 34 -15.44 11.86 -8.84
N GLY A 35 -14.23 12.34 -9.14
CA GLY A 35 -13.63 13.51 -8.51
C GLY A 35 -13.26 13.33 -7.03
N ARG A 36 -13.24 12.08 -6.54
CA ARG A 36 -12.92 11.71 -5.14
C ARG A 36 -11.43 11.32 -4.97
N GLY A 37 -10.64 11.38 -6.03
CA GLY A 37 -9.22 11.10 -6.02
C GLY A 37 -8.45 12.11 -6.87
N GLN A 38 -7.44 12.75 -6.28
CA GLN A 38 -6.50 13.58 -7.03
C GLN A 38 -5.33 12.74 -7.54
N PRO A 39 -5.02 12.77 -8.85
CA PRO A 39 -3.77 12.23 -9.36
C PRO A 39 -2.60 12.98 -8.70
N MET A 40 -1.58 12.25 -8.27
CA MET A 40 -0.33 12.86 -7.81
C MET A 40 0.45 13.31 -9.05
N THR A 41 0.41 14.61 -9.34
CA THR A 41 1.06 15.19 -10.52
C THR A 41 2.46 15.74 -10.22
N GLU A 42 2.72 16.09 -8.96
CA GLU A 42 4.00 16.65 -8.53
C GLU A 42 5.03 15.53 -8.26
N ARG A 43 6.17 15.60 -8.96
CA ARG A 43 7.14 14.51 -9.04
C ARG A 43 7.75 14.16 -7.68
N SER A 44 8.04 15.15 -6.83
CA SER A 44 8.66 14.87 -5.53
C SER A 44 7.70 14.17 -4.58
N VAL A 45 6.41 14.54 -4.57
CA VAL A 45 5.33 13.86 -3.84
C VAL A 45 5.15 12.42 -4.33
N VAL A 46 5.20 12.16 -5.64
CA VAL A 46 5.14 10.79 -6.19
C VAL A 46 6.30 9.94 -5.69
N ILE A 47 7.53 10.45 -5.80
CA ILE A 47 8.75 9.73 -5.37
C ILE A 47 8.71 9.45 -3.86
N GLY A 48 8.32 10.44 -3.05
CA GLY A 48 8.18 10.28 -1.60
C GLY A 48 7.15 9.21 -1.24
N SER A 49 6.01 9.19 -1.94
CA SER A 49 4.93 8.23 -1.70
C SER A 49 5.31 6.79 -2.07
N ILE A 50 5.99 6.60 -3.21
CA ILE A 50 6.50 5.29 -3.63
C ILE A 50 7.56 4.79 -2.64
N THR A 51 8.48 5.67 -2.24
CA THR A 51 9.52 5.34 -1.24
C THR A 51 8.89 4.91 0.10
N ALA A 52 7.90 5.66 0.59
CA ALA A 52 7.20 5.35 1.82
C ALA A 52 6.42 4.02 1.74
N LEU A 53 5.75 3.76 0.61
CA LEU A 53 5.04 2.51 0.36
C LEU A 53 5.99 1.32 0.30
N ALA A 54 7.13 1.46 -0.37
CA ALA A 54 8.16 0.44 -0.43
C ALA A 54 8.69 0.12 0.98
N ALA A 55 9.07 1.15 1.76
CA ALA A 55 9.55 0.99 3.14
C ALA A 55 8.49 0.34 4.06
N HIS A 56 7.21 0.68 3.88
CA HIS A 56 6.13 0.02 4.60
C HIS A 56 6.00 -1.46 4.24
N ARG A 57 6.06 -1.81 2.94
CA ARG A 57 6.02 -3.20 2.48
C ARG A 57 7.21 -4.00 3.00
N TYR A 58 8.42 -3.46 2.96
CA TYR A 58 9.60 -4.09 3.53
C TYR A 58 9.41 -4.41 5.02
N ARG A 59 8.99 -3.43 5.82
CA ARG A 59 8.68 -3.65 7.25
C ARG A 59 7.61 -4.73 7.47
N ARG A 60 6.58 -4.78 6.63
CA ARG A 60 5.52 -5.82 6.72
C ARG A 60 6.05 -7.21 6.38
N ILE A 61 6.94 -7.32 5.39
CA ILE A 61 7.59 -8.57 5.01
C ILE A 61 8.51 -9.05 6.14
N GLU A 62 9.32 -8.15 6.71
CA GLU A 62 10.17 -8.45 7.86
C GLU A 62 9.35 -8.89 9.07
N ALA A 63 8.30 -8.14 9.43
CA ALA A 63 7.43 -8.48 10.55
C ALA A 63 6.70 -9.83 10.37
N ARG A 64 6.43 -10.22 9.11
CA ARG A 64 5.79 -11.51 8.79
C ARG A 64 6.79 -12.66 8.71
N ASN A 65 8.08 -12.38 8.54
CA ASN A 65 9.10 -13.41 8.46
C ASN A 65 9.53 -13.83 9.89
N PRO A 66 9.20 -15.05 10.35
CA PRO A 66 9.51 -15.51 11.71
C PRO A 66 11.02 -15.56 12.01
N ARG A 67 11.88 -15.49 10.98
CA ARG A 67 13.35 -15.44 11.12
C ARG A 67 13.93 -14.02 11.15
N ALA A 68 13.17 -12.99 10.79
CA ALA A 68 13.68 -11.61 10.71
C ALA A 68 14.03 -11.03 12.10
N GLY A 69 13.27 -11.38 13.14
CA GLY A 69 13.54 -10.97 14.52
C GLY A 69 14.86 -11.51 15.09
N LYS A 70 15.40 -12.61 14.54
CA LYS A 70 16.67 -13.22 15.01
C LYS A 70 17.91 -12.56 14.37
N ARG A 71 17.82 -12.06 13.13
CA ARG A 71 18.95 -11.40 12.43
C ARG A 71 19.21 -9.98 12.92
N SER A 72 18.16 -9.25 13.34
CA SER A 72 18.29 -7.91 13.93
C SER A 72 19.04 -7.92 15.27
N ARG A 73 18.83 -8.95 16.09
CA ARG A 73 19.51 -9.12 17.38
C ARG A 73 21.01 -9.45 17.25
N LEU A 74 21.40 -10.14 16.18
CA LEU A 74 22.79 -10.54 15.94
C LEU A 74 23.70 -9.39 15.47
N ARG A 75 23.14 -8.32 14.89
CA ARG A 75 23.91 -7.17 14.36
C ARG A 75 24.14 -6.04 15.37
N ARG A 76 23.63 -6.16 16.60
CA ARG A 76 23.83 -5.15 17.67
C ARG A 76 24.78 -5.64 18.76
N SER A 77 25.42 -6.79 18.55
CA SER A 77 26.31 -7.46 19.51
C SER A 77 27.67 -7.81 18.88
N SER A 78 28.13 -6.99 17.93
CA SER A 78 29.48 -7.05 17.34
C SER A 78 30.02 -5.64 17.19
#